data_AF-A0A2S2P3T3-F1
#
_entry.id   AF-A0A2S2P3T3-F1
#
_cell.length_a   1.000
_cell.length_b   1.000
_cell.length_c   1.000
_cell.angle_alpha   90.00
_cell.angle_beta   90.00
_cell.angle_gamma   90.00
#
_symmetry.space_group_name_H-M   'P 1'
#
loop_
_entity.id
_entity.type
_entity.pdbx_description
1 polymer ?
#
loop_
_entity_poly.entity_id
_entity_poly.type
_entity_poly.pdbx_seq_one_letter_code
_entity_poly.pdbx_strand_id
1 'polypeptide(L)'
;NNDYSGIGFLKPTFMEAWAEYHLKFLDEYRKQNLTFWALTTGNEPLNGIVPVNRFNSLGWTPMSHREWIGRHMGPRLRSSQHNSTLLFAIDDQRIVLPWWMKMLMSDEQCAKYIDGIAVHW
;
A
#
# COMPACT_ATOMS: atom_id res chain seq x y z
N ASN A 1 -11.55 -6.07 -11.03
CA ASN A 1 -12.14 -6.25 -12.38
C ASN A 1 -11.70 -7.56 -13.06
N ASN A 2 -10.89 -8.43 -12.41
CA ASN A 2 -10.30 -9.62 -13.04
C ASN A 2 -9.38 -9.30 -14.24
N ASP A 3 -8.81 -8.09 -14.27
CA ASP A 3 -7.79 -7.66 -15.22
C ASP A 3 -6.66 -6.95 -14.46
N TYR A 4 -5.50 -6.76 -15.07
CA TYR A 4 -4.34 -6.09 -14.45
C TYR A 4 -4.40 -4.56 -14.57
N SER A 5 -5.33 -4.03 -15.38
CA SER A 5 -5.45 -2.60 -15.71
C SER A 5 -6.89 -2.10 -15.60
N GLY A 6 -7.08 -0.79 -15.56
CA GLY A 6 -8.40 -0.16 -15.52
C GLY A 6 -8.98 -0.05 -14.10
N ILE A 7 -10.28 0.24 -14.02
CA ILE A 7 -10.95 0.45 -12.73
C ILE A 7 -11.03 -0.87 -11.96
N GLY A 8 -10.33 -0.96 -10.83
CA GLY A 8 -10.20 -2.20 -10.09
C GLY A 8 -9.65 -2.01 -8.68
N PHE A 9 -10.27 -2.65 -7.71
CA PHE A 9 -9.89 -2.64 -6.31
C PHE A 9 -9.60 -4.04 -5.82
N LEU A 10 -8.75 -4.16 -4.80
CA LEU A 10 -8.53 -5.43 -4.12
C LEU A 10 -9.83 -5.88 -3.42
N LYS A 11 -10.22 -7.16 -3.62
CA LYS A 11 -11.38 -7.71 -2.90
C LYS A 11 -11.03 -7.87 -1.41
N PRO A 12 -11.96 -7.60 -0.47
CA PRO A 12 -11.69 -7.72 0.97
C PRO A 12 -11.09 -9.07 1.38
N THR A 13 -11.56 -10.17 0.77
CA THR A 13 -11.08 -11.53 1.04
C THR A 13 -9.61 -11.77 0.66
N PHE A 14 -8.99 -10.87 -0.11
CA PHE A 14 -7.59 -10.97 -0.56
C PHE A 14 -6.66 -9.96 0.12
N MET A 15 -7.15 -9.12 1.05
CA MET A 15 -6.32 -8.15 1.77
C MET A 15 -5.14 -8.81 2.49
N GLU A 16 -5.42 -9.95 3.12
CA GLU A 16 -4.43 -10.76 3.82
C GLU A 16 -3.37 -11.32 2.88
N ALA A 17 -3.80 -12.00 1.82
CA ALA A 17 -2.91 -12.58 0.82
C ALA A 17 -2.05 -11.51 0.13
N TRP A 18 -2.56 -10.30 -0.02
CA TRP A 18 -1.82 -9.17 -0.59
C TRP A 18 -0.73 -8.63 0.35
N ALA A 19 -0.98 -8.61 1.66
CA ALA A 19 0.07 -8.30 2.63
C ALA A 19 1.15 -9.39 2.67
N GLU A 20 0.76 -10.67 2.63
CA GLU A 20 1.71 -11.79 2.55
C GLU A 20 2.56 -11.75 1.28
N TYR A 21 1.99 -11.32 0.16
CA TYR A 21 2.73 -11.14 -1.08
C TYR A 21 3.91 -10.17 -0.92
N HIS A 22 3.71 -9.04 -0.25
CA HIS A 22 4.78 -8.07 0.02
C HIS A 22 5.86 -8.66 0.94
N LEU A 23 5.48 -9.43 1.96
CA LEU A 23 6.46 -10.10 2.82
C LEU A 23 7.27 -11.14 2.05
N LYS A 24 6.63 -11.93 1.19
CA LYS A 24 7.33 -12.89 0.32
C LYS A 24 8.31 -12.18 -0.62
N PHE A 25 7.94 -11.02 -1.17
CA PHE A 25 8.86 -10.21 -1.96
C PHE A 25 10.10 -9.82 -1.15
N LEU A 26 9.94 -9.32 0.08
CA LEU A 26 11.06 -8.98 0.96
C LEU A 26 11.89 -10.23 1.34
N ASP A 27 11.25 -11.37 1.59
CA ASP A 27 11.92 -12.64 1.89
C ASP A 27 12.80 -13.10 0.73
N GLU A 28 12.29 -13.09 -0.50
CA GLU A 28 13.04 -13.55 -1.68
C GLU A 28 14.26 -12.67 -1.96
N TYR A 29 14.14 -11.35 -1.79
CA TYR A 29 15.28 -10.44 -1.96
C TYR A 29 16.30 -10.57 -0.84
N ARG A 30 15.85 -10.83 0.40
CA ARG A 30 16.75 -11.10 1.52
C ARG A 30 17.61 -12.34 1.28
N LYS A 31 17.10 -13.38 0.60
CA LYS A 31 17.90 -14.55 0.18
C LYS A 31 19.06 -14.18 -0.77
N GLN A 32 18.93 -13.06 -1.47
CA GLN A 32 19.96 -12.49 -2.35
C GLN A 32 20.81 -11.42 -1.64
N ASN A 33 20.76 -11.34 -0.30
CA ASN A 33 21.43 -10.32 0.52
C ASN A 33 20.99 -8.88 0.20
N LEU A 34 19.77 -8.69 -0.30
CA LEU A 34 19.19 -7.38 -0.54
C LEU A 34 18.14 -7.07 0.53
N THR A 35 18.24 -5.88 1.11
CA THR A 35 17.26 -5.35 2.07
C THR A 35 16.67 -4.05 1.53
N PHE A 36 15.46 -3.73 1.98
CA PHE A 36 14.75 -2.52 1.57
C PHE A 36 14.73 -1.52 2.72
N TRP A 37 14.98 -0.26 2.37
CA TRP A 37 14.76 0.84 3.30
C TRP A 37 13.26 1.09 3.53
N ALA A 38 12.46 1.04 2.47
CA ALA A 38 11.04 1.33 2.52
C ALA A 38 10.24 0.53 1.47
N LEU A 39 8.94 0.42 1.73
CA LEU A 39 7.90 0.04 0.79
C LEU A 39 6.87 1.17 0.71
N THR A 40 6.27 1.33 -0.47
CA THR A 40 5.04 2.10 -0.60
C THR A 40 3.83 1.17 -0.54
N THR A 41 2.65 1.72 -0.29
CA THR A 41 1.37 0.99 -0.24
C THR A 41 0.83 0.59 -1.62
N GLY A 42 1.59 0.84 -2.67
CA GLY A 42 1.25 0.61 -4.07
C GLY A 42 1.32 1.91 -4.86
N ASN A 43 1.91 1.83 -6.05
CA ASN A 43 2.06 2.95 -6.98
C ASN A 43 0.70 3.47 -7.47
N GLU A 44 0.51 4.77 -7.37
CA GLU A 44 -0.60 5.57 -7.91
C GLU A 44 -1.99 4.90 -7.79
N PRO A 45 -2.51 4.72 -6.56
CA PRO A 45 -3.84 4.13 -6.34
C PRO A 45 -4.98 4.80 -7.12
N LEU A 46 -4.86 6.09 -7.46
CA LEU A 46 -5.83 6.79 -8.30
C LEU A 46 -5.96 6.18 -9.69
N ASN A 47 -4.92 5.58 -10.27
CA ASN A 47 -5.02 4.97 -11.60
C ASN A 47 -6.02 3.80 -11.64
N GLY A 48 -6.19 3.10 -10.51
CA GLY A 48 -7.22 2.06 -10.38
C GLY A 48 -8.64 2.60 -10.11
N ILE A 49 -8.80 3.92 -10.00
CA ILE A 49 -10.09 4.63 -9.84
C ILE A 49 -10.44 5.40 -11.12
N VAL A 50 -9.49 6.18 -11.65
CA VAL A 50 -9.59 7.00 -12.85
C VAL A 50 -8.44 6.62 -13.79
N PRO A 51 -8.62 5.58 -14.63
CA PRO A 51 -7.54 5.09 -15.47
C PRO A 51 -7.21 6.08 -16.57
N VAL A 52 -5.98 6.58 -16.57
CA VAL A 52 -5.47 7.50 -17.61
C VAL A 52 -4.84 6.76 -18.79
N ASN A 53 -4.23 5.60 -18.55
CA ASN A 53 -3.68 4.71 -19.59
C ASN A 53 -3.85 3.24 -19.17
N ARG A 54 -3.62 2.32 -20.11
CA ARG A 54 -3.71 0.88 -19.86
C ARG A 54 -2.35 0.30 -19.42
N PHE A 55 -2.13 0.26 -18.11
CA PHE A 55 -0.98 -0.39 -17.48
C PHE A 55 -1.38 -1.00 -16.13
N ASN A 56 -0.44 -1.69 -15.48
CA ASN A 56 -0.67 -2.35 -14.19
C ASN A 56 -1.15 -1.35 -13.13
N SER A 57 -2.36 -1.53 -12.60
CA SER A 57 -2.93 -0.62 -11.61
C SER A 57 -3.75 -1.38 -10.58
N LEU A 58 -3.58 -1.04 -9.30
CA LEU A 58 -4.42 -1.51 -8.20
C LEU A 58 -4.99 -0.31 -7.47
N GLY A 59 -6.30 -0.13 -7.57
CA GLY A 59 -7.00 0.98 -6.94
C GLY A 59 -7.18 0.76 -5.45
N TRP A 60 -7.06 1.85 -4.70
CA TRP A 60 -7.49 1.93 -3.32
C TRP A 60 -8.56 3.00 -3.18
N THR A 61 -9.57 2.77 -2.34
CA THR A 61 -10.32 3.88 -1.74
C THR A 61 -9.60 4.29 -0.45
N PRO A 62 -9.72 5.53 0.05
CA PRO A 62 -9.12 5.89 1.33
C PRO A 62 -9.51 4.93 2.47
N MET A 63 -10.75 4.43 2.47
CA MET A 63 -11.24 3.48 3.47
C MET A 63 -10.60 2.09 3.33
N SER A 64 -10.55 1.52 2.13
CA SER A 64 -9.91 0.21 1.93
C SER A 64 -8.39 0.27 2.09
N HIS A 65 -7.78 1.41 1.78
CA HIS A 65 -6.37 1.69 2.01
C HIS A 65 -6.06 1.67 3.51
N ARG A 66 -6.83 2.43 4.31
CA ARG A 66 -6.75 2.46 5.77
C ARG A 66 -6.92 1.08 6.38
N GLU A 67 -7.90 0.33 5.90
CA GLU A 67 -8.17 -1.03 6.36
C GLU A 67 -6.99 -1.96 6.11
N TRP A 68 -6.46 -1.95 4.88
CA TRP A 68 -5.34 -2.79 4.50
C TRP A 68 -4.07 -2.45 5.29
N ILE A 69 -3.74 -1.16 5.47
CA ILE A 69 -2.60 -0.75 6.30
C ILE A 69 -2.80 -1.18 7.75
N GLY A 70 -3.92 -0.80 8.37
CA GLY A 70 -4.12 -0.93 9.82
C GLY A 70 -4.33 -2.36 10.31
N ARG A 71 -4.95 -3.22 9.50
CA ARG A 71 -5.36 -4.57 9.91
C ARG A 71 -4.62 -5.70 9.20
N HIS A 72 -3.92 -5.42 8.09
CA HIS A 72 -3.22 -6.45 7.32
C HIS A 72 -1.72 -6.11 7.16
N MET A 73 -1.37 -5.16 6.30
CA MET A 73 0.02 -4.89 5.93
C MET A 73 0.88 -4.42 7.11
N GLY A 74 0.40 -3.43 7.87
CA GLY A 74 1.12 -2.85 9.00
C GLY A 74 1.46 -3.85 10.10
N PRO A 75 0.46 -4.57 10.69
CA PRO A 75 0.73 -5.59 11.69
C PRO A 75 1.70 -6.66 11.21
N ARG A 76 1.52 -7.12 9.96
CA ARG A 76 2.36 -8.17 9.37
C ARG A 76 3.79 -7.72 9.18
N LEU A 77 4.01 -6.56 8.58
CA LEU A 77 5.35 -6.00 8.39
C LEU A 77 6.07 -5.84 9.73
N ARG A 78 5.41 -5.27 10.74
CA ARG A 78 6.01 -5.07 12.07
C ARG A 78 6.25 -6.37 12.85
N SER A 79 5.46 -7.42 12.61
CA SER A 79 5.68 -8.75 13.20
C SER A 79 6.72 -9.60 12.47
N SER A 80 7.13 -9.20 11.27
CA SER A 80 8.04 -9.98 10.42
C SER A 80 9.51 -9.71 10.74
N GLN A 81 10.40 -10.50 10.12
CA GLN A 81 11.85 -10.23 10.14
C GLN A 81 12.25 -8.92 9.42
N HIS A 82 11.32 -8.28 8.72
CA HIS A 82 11.52 -7.04 7.97
C HIS A 82 10.96 -5.81 8.69
N ASN A 83 10.76 -5.90 10.01
CA ASN A 83 10.09 -4.88 10.83
C ASN A 83 10.72 -3.48 10.77
N SER A 84 11.98 -3.37 10.37
CA SER A 84 12.70 -2.11 10.15
C SER A 84 12.41 -1.44 8.80
N THR A 85 11.75 -2.14 7.87
CA THR A 85 11.35 -1.57 6.57
C THR A 85 10.25 -0.54 6.81
N LEU A 86 10.45 0.68 6.29
CA LEU A 86 9.47 1.74 6.43
C LEU A 86 8.27 1.52 5.50
N LEU A 87 7.09 1.97 5.90
CA LEU A 87 5.87 1.92 5.10
C LEU A 87 5.38 3.34 4.79
N PHE A 88 5.47 3.71 3.52
CA PHE A 88 5.05 5.00 3.00
C PHE A 88 3.68 4.88 2.37
N ALA A 89 2.75 5.74 2.79
CA ALA A 89 1.40 5.74 2.26
C ALA A 89 1.29 6.55 0.95
N ILE A 90 0.23 6.26 0.21
CA ILE A 90 -0.26 6.99 -0.98
C ILE A 90 0.53 6.70 -2.26
N ASP A 91 1.75 7.22 -2.39
CA ASP A 91 2.58 7.05 -3.60
C ASP A 91 1.88 7.52 -4.88
N ASP A 92 1.33 8.74 -4.82
CA ASP A 92 0.44 9.29 -5.84
C ASP A 92 0.57 10.82 -5.92
N GLN A 93 -0.13 11.41 -6.89
CA GLN A 93 -0.13 12.83 -7.21
C GLN A 93 -0.52 13.69 -6.01
N ARG A 94 0.22 14.78 -5.77
CA ARG A 94 -0.01 15.70 -4.62
C ARG A 94 -1.45 16.20 -4.46
N ILE A 95 -2.27 16.18 -5.51
CA ILE A 95 -3.68 16.59 -5.47
C ILE A 95 -4.53 15.74 -4.51
N VAL A 96 -4.08 14.53 -4.18
CA VAL A 96 -4.77 13.70 -3.18
C VAL A 96 -4.48 14.11 -1.73
N LEU A 97 -3.59 15.09 -1.53
CA LEU A 97 -3.28 15.63 -0.23
C LEU A 97 -4.03 16.95 0.02
N PRO A 98 -4.44 17.24 1.28
CA PRO A 98 -4.20 16.42 2.49
C PRO A 98 -5.32 15.40 2.77
N TRP A 99 -6.40 15.40 1.98
CA TRP A 99 -7.64 14.69 2.34
C TRP A 99 -7.46 13.18 2.48
N TRP A 100 -6.69 12.53 1.60
CA TRP A 100 -6.43 11.09 1.72
C TRP A 100 -5.71 10.75 3.02
N MET A 101 -4.68 11.52 3.36
CA MET A 101 -3.96 11.33 4.64
C MET A 101 -4.85 11.58 5.84
N LYS A 102 -5.73 12.59 5.82
CA LYS A 102 -6.69 12.81 6.92
C LYS A 102 -7.56 11.57 7.16
N MET A 103 -7.98 10.89 6.09
CA MET A 103 -8.77 9.65 6.19
C MET A 103 -7.95 8.47 6.72
N LEU A 104 -6.67 8.35 6.37
CA LEU A 104 -5.82 7.29 6.92
C LEU A 104 -5.52 7.54 8.41
N MET A 105 -5.15 8.78 8.74
CA MET A 105 -4.72 9.17 10.08
C MET A 105 -5.86 9.27 11.09
N SER A 106 -7.13 9.28 10.65
CA SER A 106 -8.28 9.25 11.56
C SER A 106 -8.49 7.90 12.26
N ASP A 107 -7.78 6.84 11.84
CA ASP A 107 -7.76 5.54 12.52
C ASP A 107 -6.38 5.29 13.11
N GLU A 108 -6.30 5.29 14.44
CA GLU A 108 -5.04 5.06 15.18
C GLU A 108 -4.37 3.73 14.82
N GLN A 109 -5.14 2.69 14.48
CA GLN A 109 -4.58 1.40 14.09
C GLN A 109 -3.87 1.47 12.74
N CYS A 110 -4.33 2.33 11.84
CA CYS A 110 -3.67 2.61 10.57
C CYS A 110 -2.48 3.56 10.78
N ALA A 111 -2.71 4.68 11.48
CA ALA A 111 -1.74 5.75 11.66
C ALA A 111 -0.41 5.26 12.23
N LYS A 112 -0.44 4.35 13.21
CA LYS A 112 0.76 3.82 13.87
C LYS A 112 1.71 3.03 12.96
N TYR A 113 1.27 2.63 11.76
CA TYR A 113 2.09 1.87 10.80
C TYR A 113 2.57 2.72 9.63
N ILE A 114 2.16 3.98 9.51
CA ILE A 114 2.59 4.86 8.43
C ILE A 114 3.82 5.63 8.91
N ASP A 115 4.97 5.40 8.28
CA ASP A 115 6.22 6.09 8.61
C ASP A 115 6.43 7.36 7.76
N GLY A 116 5.71 7.48 6.64
CA GLY A 116 5.85 8.59 5.72
C GLY A 116 4.77 8.64 4.65
N ILE A 117 4.84 9.68 3.81
CA ILE A 117 3.94 9.90 2.68
C ILE A 117 4.80 9.97 1.42
N ALA A 118 4.51 9.14 0.43
CA ALA A 118 5.13 9.21 -0.89
C ALA A 118 4.26 10.05 -1.83
N VAL A 119 4.88 10.94 -2.63
CA VAL A 119 4.19 11.95 -3.45
C VAL A 119 4.83 12.04 -4.83
N HIS A 120 3.98 12.03 -5.87
CA HIS A 120 4.34 12.28 -7.26
C HIS A 120 4.02 13.73 -7.67
N TRP A 121 4.65 14.21 -8.76
CA TRP A 121 4.61 15.59 -9.24
C TRP A 121 4.08 15.73 -10.67
#